data_AF-A0A453IKG7-F1
#
_entry.id   AF-A0A453IKG7-F1
#
_cell.length_a   1.000
_cell.length_b   1.000
_cell.length_c   1.000
_cell.angle_alpha   90.00
_cell.angle_beta   90.00
_cell.angle_gamma   90.00
#
_symmetry.space_group_name_H-M   'P 1'
#
loop_
_entity.id
_entity.type
_entity.pdbx_description
1 polymer ?
#
loop_
_entity_poly.entity_id
_entity_poly.type
_entity_poly.pdbx_seq_one_letter_code
_entity_poly.pdbx_strand_id
1 'polypeptide(L)'
;MRMFPIWATGIVFFTVCAQNSSMFIEQGMALNNQVGSFKIPPATLSSLDVISIVVWVPIYERFIVPIARRLTGKERGFSELQRMGIGLFVSTIAVAVAALVEIKRLESARSEGLVHQKVPVSMSILWQAPQYLLIGVGEVFTSIGQAEFFYNQSPDSMRSLCSAFALVTVSLGSYLSSFILTLVSYLTTRGEQMGWIPDNLNEGHLDRFFWLIAGLSSLNFLAFVYFAQQYKCKKASVL
;
A
#
# COMPACT_ATOMS: atom_id res chain seq x y z
N MET A 1 -21.47 -1.10 14.75
CA MET A 1 -20.72 -0.21 15.67
C MET A 1 -19.31 -0.73 15.97
N ARG A 2 -19.09 -1.97 16.48
CA ARG A 2 -17.73 -2.43 16.86
C ARG A 2 -16.75 -2.67 15.71
N MET A 3 -17.21 -3.01 14.51
CA MET A 3 -16.35 -3.26 13.33
C MET A 3 -15.89 -1.98 12.62
N PHE A 4 -16.58 -0.86 12.84
CA PHE A 4 -16.37 0.37 12.08
C PHE A 4 -14.95 0.96 12.25
N PRO A 5 -14.36 1.00 13.47
CA PRO A 5 -12.99 1.48 13.63
C PRO A 5 -11.96 0.62 12.89
N ILE A 6 -12.12 -0.71 12.93
CA ILE A 6 -11.24 -1.65 12.22
C ILE A 6 -11.39 -1.49 10.71
N TRP A 7 -12.63 -1.38 10.21
CA TRP A 7 -12.90 -1.13 8.80
C TRP A 7 -12.29 0.18 8.31
N ALA A 8 -12.39 1.26 9.10
CA ALA A 8 -11.84 2.56 8.74
C ALA A 8 -10.32 2.53 8.53
N THR A 9 -9.58 1.69 9.27
CA THR A 9 -8.13 1.52 9.06
C THR A 9 -7.79 0.89 7.70
N GLY A 10 -8.73 0.15 7.10
CA GLY A 10 -8.62 -0.37 5.74
C GLY A 10 -8.66 0.71 4.67
N ILE A 11 -9.26 1.88 4.95
CA ILE A 11 -9.26 3.02 4.02
C ILE A 11 -7.83 3.48 3.75
N VAL A 12 -7.01 3.60 4.80
CA VAL A 12 -5.61 4.01 4.68
C VAL A 12 -4.76 2.98 3.93
N PHE A 13 -5.06 1.68 4.09
CA PHE A 13 -4.44 0.64 3.27
C PHE A 13 -4.70 0.88 1.78
N PHE A 14 -5.95 1.13 1.39
CA PHE A 14 -6.28 1.40 -0.01
C PHE A 14 -5.76 2.75 -0.50
N THR A 15 -5.55 3.74 0.38
CA THR A 15 -4.81 4.97 0.04
C THR A 15 -3.36 4.68 -0.36
N VAL A 16 -2.72 3.71 0.28
CA VAL A 16 -1.38 3.24 -0.10
C VAL A 16 -1.43 2.48 -1.43
N CYS A 17 -2.39 1.57 -1.62
CA CYS A 17 -2.58 0.89 -2.91
C CYS A 17 -2.85 1.85 -4.06
N ALA A 18 -3.57 2.96 -3.83
CA ALA A 18 -3.82 3.98 -4.85
C ALA A 18 -2.54 4.66 -5.37
N GLN A 19 -1.43 4.63 -4.62
CA GLN A 19 -0.13 5.14 -5.09
C GLN A 19 0.44 4.30 -6.24
N ASN A 20 0.09 3.01 -6.29
CA ASN A 20 0.52 2.05 -7.30
C ASN A 20 0.21 2.52 -8.73
N SER A 21 -0.97 3.13 -8.91
CA SER A 21 -1.49 3.59 -10.21
C SER A 21 -1.25 5.09 -10.46
N SER A 22 -0.53 5.78 -9.58
CA SER A 22 -0.30 7.22 -9.68
C SER A 22 1.18 7.56 -9.39
N MET A 23 1.52 7.88 -8.14
CA MET A 23 2.85 8.37 -7.76
C MET A 23 3.98 7.39 -8.05
N PHE A 24 3.73 6.08 -8.02
CA PHE A 24 4.75 5.10 -8.41
C PHE A 24 5.02 5.14 -9.92
N ILE A 25 4.02 5.44 -10.75
CA ILE A 25 4.20 5.62 -12.19
C ILE A 25 5.01 6.90 -12.44
N GLU A 26 4.70 7.99 -11.76
CA GLU A 26 5.45 9.25 -11.84
C GLU A 26 6.92 9.07 -11.47
N GLN A 27 7.20 8.39 -10.35
CA GLN A 27 8.56 8.00 -9.97
C GLN A 27 9.25 7.18 -11.08
N GLY A 28 8.53 6.22 -11.68
CA GLY A 28 9.05 5.38 -12.76
C GLY A 28 9.29 6.12 -14.07
N MET A 29 8.54 7.19 -14.34
CA MET A 29 8.77 8.06 -15.50
C MET A 29 10.07 8.86 -15.39
N ALA A 30 10.54 9.12 -14.17
CA ALA A 30 11.80 9.80 -13.89
C ALA A 30 13.00 8.84 -13.78
N LEU A 31 12.82 7.54 -14.00
CA LEU A 31 13.87 6.51 -13.98
C LEU A 31 14.22 6.00 -15.38
N ASN A 32 15.41 5.46 -15.55
CA ASN A 32 15.83 4.84 -16.80
C ASN A 32 15.00 3.58 -17.07
N ASN A 33 14.18 3.66 -18.11
CA ASN A 33 13.26 2.60 -18.53
C ASN A 33 13.84 1.65 -19.59
N GLN A 34 15.12 1.80 -19.96
CA GLN A 34 15.82 0.85 -20.81
C GLN A 34 16.45 -0.25 -19.97
N VAL A 35 16.04 -1.49 -20.22
CA VAL A 35 16.63 -2.70 -19.64
C VAL A 35 17.19 -3.54 -20.79
N GLY A 36 18.52 -3.45 -20.99
CA GLY A 36 19.16 -4.00 -22.17
C GLY A 36 18.64 -3.33 -23.45
N SER A 37 18.11 -4.10 -24.38
CA SER A 37 17.52 -3.60 -25.64
C SER A 37 16.03 -3.26 -25.55
N PHE A 38 15.37 -3.52 -24.41
CA PHE A 38 13.93 -3.39 -24.26
C PHE A 38 13.57 -2.16 -23.42
N LYS A 39 12.56 -1.41 -23.85
CA LYS A 39 12.02 -0.25 -23.13
C LYS A 39 10.77 -0.65 -22.35
N ILE A 40 10.87 -0.67 -21.02
CA ILE A 40 9.76 -1.05 -20.13
C ILE A 40 8.92 0.19 -19.83
N PRO A 41 7.64 0.27 -20.25
CA PRO A 41 6.80 1.41 -19.89
C PRO A 41 6.56 1.44 -18.37
N PRO A 42 6.68 2.58 -17.68
CA PRO A 42 6.52 2.66 -16.21
C PRO A 42 5.21 2.08 -15.69
N ALA A 43 4.10 2.29 -16.41
CA ALA A 43 2.81 1.73 -16.06
C ALA A 43 2.78 0.19 -15.99
N THR A 44 3.64 -0.50 -16.76
CA THR A 44 3.71 -1.98 -16.75
C THR A 44 4.28 -2.54 -15.45
N LEU A 45 4.96 -1.74 -14.62
CA LEU A 45 5.44 -2.17 -13.30
C LEU A 45 4.31 -2.57 -12.35
N SER A 46 3.09 -2.03 -12.55
CA SER A 46 1.89 -2.48 -11.84
C SER A 46 1.61 -3.97 -12.05
N SER A 47 2.13 -4.58 -13.12
CA SER A 47 2.03 -6.03 -13.32
C SER A 47 2.84 -6.83 -12.29
N LEU A 48 3.90 -6.25 -11.71
CA LEU A 48 4.69 -6.90 -10.64
C LEU A 48 3.85 -7.11 -9.38
N ASP A 49 2.94 -6.19 -9.08
CA ASP A 49 1.98 -6.31 -7.99
C ASP A 49 1.03 -7.50 -8.23
N VAL A 50 0.45 -7.60 -9.43
CA VAL A 50 -0.40 -8.73 -9.84
C VAL A 50 0.37 -10.06 -9.80
N ILE A 51 1.60 -10.08 -10.29
CA ILE A 51 2.48 -11.27 -10.23
C ILE A 51 2.73 -11.66 -8.76
N SER A 52 2.99 -10.68 -7.89
CA SER A 52 3.17 -10.91 -6.46
C SER A 52 1.93 -11.58 -5.87
N ILE A 53 0.73 -11.09 -6.15
CA ILE A 53 -0.53 -11.69 -5.68
C ILE A 53 -0.66 -13.13 -6.17
N VAL A 54 -0.46 -13.38 -7.47
CA VAL A 54 -0.56 -14.72 -8.08
C VAL A 54 0.42 -15.71 -7.46
N VAL A 55 1.62 -15.26 -7.08
CA VAL A 55 2.62 -16.10 -6.43
C VAL A 55 2.32 -16.29 -4.94
N TRP A 56 1.90 -15.24 -4.24
CA TRP A 56 1.70 -15.28 -2.79
C TRP A 56 0.42 -15.95 -2.34
N VAL A 57 -0.65 -15.93 -3.14
CA VAL A 57 -1.90 -16.68 -2.84
C VAL A 57 -1.64 -18.18 -2.63
N PRO A 58 -1.04 -18.93 -3.57
CA PRO A 58 -0.78 -20.36 -3.37
C PRO A 58 0.26 -20.59 -2.27
N ILE A 59 1.23 -19.70 -2.08
CA ILE A 59 2.20 -19.81 -0.98
C ILE A 59 1.48 -19.69 0.37
N TYR A 60 0.58 -18.74 0.48
CA TYR A 60 -0.22 -18.48 1.66
C TYR A 60 -1.08 -19.70 2.02
N GLU A 61 -1.86 -20.21 1.07
CA GLU A 61 -2.76 -21.34 1.29
C GLU A 61 -2.02 -22.65 1.56
N ARG A 62 -0.94 -22.92 0.81
CA ARG A 62 -0.26 -24.22 0.83
C ARG A 62 0.82 -24.34 1.90
N PHE A 63 1.45 -23.23 2.29
CA PHE A 63 2.56 -23.26 3.26
C PHE A 63 2.22 -22.47 4.53
N ILE A 64 1.80 -21.21 4.40
CA ILE A 64 1.61 -20.33 5.56
C ILE A 64 0.47 -20.82 6.45
N VAL A 65 -0.69 -21.14 5.88
CA VAL A 65 -1.86 -21.65 6.63
C VAL A 65 -1.55 -22.94 7.40
N PRO A 66 -1.00 -24.01 6.79
CA PRO A 66 -0.72 -25.25 7.53
C PRO A 66 0.38 -25.08 8.60
N ILE A 67 1.42 -24.28 8.33
CA ILE A 67 2.47 -23.98 9.32
C ILE A 67 1.86 -23.21 10.50
N ALA A 68 1.10 -22.15 10.21
CA ALA A 68 0.44 -21.36 11.23
C ALA A 68 -0.56 -22.20 12.04
N ARG A 69 -1.31 -23.11 11.39
CA ARG A 69 -2.21 -24.04 12.08
C ARG A 69 -1.47 -24.95 13.06
N ARG A 70 -0.28 -25.45 12.69
CA ARG A 70 0.55 -26.27 13.59
C ARG A 70 1.07 -25.49 14.79
N LEU A 71 1.40 -24.20 14.60
CA LEU A 71 1.97 -23.37 15.67
C LEU A 71 0.91 -22.77 16.60
N THR A 72 -0.23 -22.34 16.07
CA THR A 72 -1.25 -21.63 16.86
C THR A 72 -2.40 -22.50 17.32
N GLY A 73 -2.55 -23.70 16.74
CA GLY A 73 -3.69 -24.60 17.00
C GLY A 73 -5.04 -24.09 16.46
N LYS A 74 -5.09 -22.94 15.78
CA LYS A 74 -6.32 -22.40 15.16
C LYS A 74 -6.54 -23.03 13.79
N GLU A 75 -7.79 -23.30 13.41
CA GLU A 75 -8.14 -23.94 12.12
C GLU A 75 -7.49 -23.28 10.90
N ARG A 76 -7.38 -21.94 10.92
CA ARG A 76 -6.77 -21.15 9.84
C ARG A 76 -5.38 -20.57 10.18
N GLY A 77 -4.79 -20.97 11.31
CA GLY A 77 -3.47 -20.53 11.74
C GLY A 77 -3.42 -19.10 12.31
N PHE A 78 -3.67 -18.08 11.50
CA PHE A 78 -3.74 -16.68 11.96
C PHE A 78 -5.19 -16.25 12.24
N SER A 79 -5.40 -15.34 13.19
CA SER A 79 -6.69 -14.65 13.28
C SER A 79 -6.86 -13.65 12.13
N GLU A 80 -8.11 -13.33 11.82
CA GLU A 80 -8.48 -12.34 10.79
C GLU A 80 -7.78 -11.00 11.03
N LEU A 81 -7.82 -10.51 12.28
CA LEU A 81 -7.15 -9.27 12.68
C LEU A 81 -5.62 -9.34 12.57
N GLN A 82 -5.01 -10.51 12.81
CA GLN A 82 -3.56 -10.67 12.61
C GLN A 82 -3.19 -10.56 11.13
N ARG A 83 -3.98 -11.17 10.24
CA ARG A 83 -3.76 -11.10 8.79
C ARG A 83 -3.90 -9.67 8.27
N MET A 84 -4.95 -8.97 8.68
CA MET A 84 -5.15 -7.56 8.37
C MET A 84 -3.99 -6.69 8.89
N GLY A 85 -3.53 -6.94 10.12
CA GLY A 85 -2.39 -6.23 10.70
C GLY A 85 -1.09 -6.45 9.94
N ILE A 86 -0.80 -7.69 9.53
CA ILE A 86 0.37 -8.01 8.70
C ILE A 86 0.31 -7.21 7.39
N GLY A 87 -0.85 -7.18 6.73
CA GLY A 87 -0.99 -6.47 5.46
C GLY A 87 -0.79 -4.94 5.60
N LEU A 88 -1.36 -4.33 6.65
CA LEU A 88 -1.13 -2.91 6.99
C LEU A 88 0.34 -2.59 7.29
N PHE A 89 1.03 -3.50 8.00
CA PHE A 89 2.44 -3.33 8.31
C PHE A 89 3.30 -3.44 7.05
N VAL A 90 3.03 -4.45 6.21
CA VAL A 90 3.75 -4.66 4.95
C VAL A 90 3.53 -3.49 3.98
N SER A 91 2.31 -2.95 3.88
CA SER A 91 2.05 -1.77 3.03
C SER A 91 2.79 -0.53 3.54
N THR A 92 2.94 -0.38 4.85
CA THR A 92 3.74 0.71 5.45
C THR A 92 5.21 0.57 5.06
N ILE A 93 5.76 -0.65 5.11
CA ILE A 93 7.13 -0.93 4.64
C ILE A 93 7.25 -0.64 3.14
N ALA A 94 6.25 -1.02 2.33
CA ALA A 94 6.29 -0.79 0.89
C ALA A 94 6.45 0.70 0.53
N VAL A 95 5.70 1.58 1.20
CA VAL A 95 5.82 3.03 0.99
C VAL A 95 7.12 3.59 1.54
N ALA A 96 7.61 3.07 2.68
CA ALA A 96 8.92 3.46 3.19
C ALA A 96 10.04 3.07 2.20
N VAL A 97 9.95 1.89 1.58
CA VAL A 97 10.87 1.47 0.52
C VAL A 97 10.77 2.40 -0.69
N ALA A 98 9.56 2.79 -1.11
CA ALA A 98 9.38 3.77 -2.19
C ALA A 98 10.04 5.12 -1.88
N ALA A 99 9.95 5.58 -0.63
CA ALA A 99 10.63 6.79 -0.15
C ALA A 99 12.16 6.66 -0.23
N LEU A 100 12.72 5.50 0.15
CA LEU A 100 14.16 5.25 0.07
C LEU A 100 14.65 5.17 -1.39
N VAL A 101 13.89 4.52 -2.26
CA VAL A 101 14.17 4.49 -3.71
C VAL A 101 14.17 5.90 -4.28
N GLU A 102 13.24 6.75 -3.84
CA GLU A 102 13.16 8.14 -4.29
C GLU A 102 14.34 9.00 -3.82
N ILE A 103 14.78 8.82 -2.57
CA ILE A 103 15.99 9.49 -2.07
C ILE A 103 17.19 9.12 -2.94
N LYS A 104 17.35 7.84 -3.28
CA LYS A 104 18.43 7.36 -4.16
C LYS A 104 18.31 7.91 -5.58
N ARG A 105 17.10 8.03 -6.11
CA ARG A 105 16.83 8.66 -7.41
C ARG A 105 17.24 10.14 -7.41
N LEU A 106 16.86 10.89 -6.38
CA LEU A 106 17.20 12.30 -6.22
C LEU A 106 18.71 12.52 -6.02
N GLU A 107 19.39 11.64 -5.28
CA GLU A 107 20.86 11.63 -5.17
C GLU A 107 21.50 11.44 -6.56
N SER A 108 20.99 10.51 -7.37
CA SER A 108 21.46 10.27 -8.74
C SER A 108 21.25 11.49 -9.62
N ALA A 109 20.06 12.12 -9.58
CA ALA A 109 19.76 13.36 -10.32
C ALA A 109 20.74 14.50 -9.98
N ARG A 110 21.13 14.64 -8.71
CA ARG A 110 22.13 15.63 -8.28
C ARG A 110 23.53 15.29 -8.79
N SER A 111 23.94 14.03 -8.69
CA SER A 111 25.25 13.58 -9.15
C SER A 111 25.44 13.72 -10.66
N GLU A 112 24.36 13.53 -11.43
CA GLU A 112 24.35 13.64 -12.90
C GLU A 112 24.11 15.09 -13.38
N GLY A 113 23.86 16.04 -12.46
CA GLY A 113 23.57 17.44 -12.82
C GLY A 113 22.22 17.65 -13.52
N LEU A 114 21.28 16.69 -13.37
CA LEU A 114 19.99 16.66 -14.05
C LEU A 114 18.86 17.33 -13.25
N VAL A 115 19.17 17.97 -12.12
CA VAL A 115 18.19 18.60 -11.22
C VAL A 115 17.22 19.51 -11.98
N HIS A 116 17.74 20.41 -12.82
CA HIS A 116 16.93 21.38 -13.58
C HIS A 116 16.42 20.87 -14.93
N GLN A 117 16.64 19.58 -15.25
CA GLN A 117 16.23 19.00 -16.51
C GLN A 117 15.17 17.94 -16.28
N LYS A 118 14.06 18.01 -17.04
CA LYS A 118 12.98 17.01 -17.02
C LYS A 118 13.38 15.79 -17.86
N VAL A 119 14.45 15.12 -17.44
CA VAL A 119 14.96 13.89 -18.06
C VAL A 119 15.12 12.78 -17.02
N PRO A 120 14.93 11.51 -17.43
CA PRO A 120 15.12 10.38 -16.51
C PRO A 120 16.57 10.29 -16.05
N VAL A 121 16.76 9.90 -14.78
CA VAL A 121 18.10 9.60 -14.24
C VAL A 121 18.60 8.24 -14.73
N SER A 122 19.90 8.00 -14.67
CA SER A 122 20.51 6.74 -15.12
C SER A 122 20.09 5.51 -14.30
N MET A 123 19.53 5.70 -13.10
CA MET A 123 19.03 4.65 -12.22
C MET A 123 17.92 3.83 -12.90
N SER A 124 18.05 2.50 -12.87
CA SER A 124 17.10 1.59 -13.52
C SER A 124 15.72 1.62 -12.86
N ILE A 125 14.68 1.55 -13.69
CA ILE A 125 13.28 1.43 -13.24
C ILE A 125 13.01 0.19 -12.37
N LEU A 126 13.85 -0.86 -12.47
CA LEU A 126 13.72 -2.09 -11.68
C LEU A 126 13.93 -1.88 -10.17
N TRP A 127 14.52 -0.77 -9.76
CA TRP A 127 14.64 -0.42 -8.34
C TRP A 127 13.29 -0.23 -7.63
N GLN A 128 12.20 -0.02 -8.38
CA GLN A 128 10.85 0.02 -7.83
C GLN A 128 10.27 -1.36 -7.56
N ALA A 129 10.84 -2.45 -8.10
CA ALA A 129 10.28 -3.79 -7.95
C ALA A 129 9.97 -4.20 -6.50
N PRO A 130 10.83 -3.92 -5.49
CA PRO A 130 10.53 -4.25 -4.10
C PRO A 130 9.25 -3.60 -3.58
N GLN A 131 8.96 -2.34 -3.94
CA GLN A 131 7.77 -1.65 -3.43
C GLN A 131 6.48 -2.23 -4.04
N TYR A 132 6.48 -2.56 -5.34
CA TYR A 132 5.35 -3.21 -6.00
C TYR A 132 5.10 -4.61 -5.45
N LEU A 133 6.16 -5.41 -5.25
CA LEU A 133 6.04 -6.76 -4.70
C LEU A 133 5.49 -6.75 -3.28
N LEU A 134 5.95 -5.82 -2.43
CA LEU A 134 5.49 -5.69 -1.06
C LEU A 134 4.02 -5.26 -0.98
N ILE A 135 3.55 -4.36 -1.85
CA ILE A 135 2.12 -4.02 -1.94
C ILE A 135 1.28 -5.27 -2.21
N GLY A 136 1.66 -6.09 -3.19
CA GLY A 136 0.92 -7.31 -3.51
C GLY A 136 0.90 -8.33 -2.36
N VAL A 137 2.00 -8.46 -1.61
CA VAL A 137 2.00 -9.25 -0.35
C VAL A 137 0.99 -8.67 0.63
N GLY A 138 1.03 -7.36 0.87
CA GLY A 138 0.12 -6.67 1.77
C GLY A 138 -1.35 -6.85 1.37
N GLU A 139 -1.63 -6.87 0.07
CA GLU A 139 -2.97 -7.07 -0.47
C GLU A 139 -3.49 -8.48 -0.25
N VAL A 140 -2.67 -9.52 -0.47
CA VAL A 140 -3.05 -10.91 -0.17
C VAL A 140 -3.46 -11.07 1.30
N PHE A 141 -2.63 -10.59 2.23
CA PHE A 141 -2.91 -10.71 3.66
C PHE A 141 -4.13 -9.88 4.10
N THR A 142 -4.25 -8.64 3.61
CA THR A 142 -5.35 -7.74 3.95
C THR A 142 -6.67 -8.21 3.38
N SER A 143 -6.71 -8.58 2.08
CA SER A 143 -7.94 -8.97 1.40
C SER A 143 -8.52 -10.27 1.95
N ILE A 144 -7.67 -11.28 2.22
CA ILE A 144 -8.11 -12.52 2.86
C ILE A 144 -8.62 -12.24 4.28
N GLY A 145 -7.87 -11.45 5.06
CA GLY A 145 -8.25 -11.08 6.42
C GLY A 145 -9.56 -10.30 6.50
N GLN A 146 -9.75 -9.31 5.61
CA GLN A 146 -10.97 -8.52 5.53
C GLN A 146 -12.16 -9.37 5.10
N ALA A 147 -12.03 -10.18 4.04
CA ALA A 147 -13.12 -11.02 3.54
C ALA A 147 -13.65 -11.96 4.65
N GLU A 148 -12.76 -12.62 5.39
CA GLU A 148 -13.12 -13.48 6.51
C GLU A 148 -13.74 -12.70 7.67
N PHE A 149 -13.15 -11.56 8.06
CA PHE A 149 -13.67 -10.71 9.13
C PHE A 149 -15.09 -10.24 8.85
N PHE A 150 -15.36 -9.78 7.63
CA PHE A 150 -16.70 -9.36 7.23
C PHE A 150 -17.66 -10.54 7.16
N TYR A 151 -17.21 -11.69 6.66
CA TYR A 151 -18.05 -12.88 6.57
C TYR A 151 -18.47 -13.39 7.95
N ASN A 152 -17.53 -13.52 8.90
CA ASN A 152 -17.78 -14.09 10.22
C ASN A 152 -18.50 -13.13 11.19
N GLN A 153 -18.40 -11.82 10.97
CA GLN A 153 -19.06 -10.83 11.83
C GLN A 153 -20.40 -10.32 11.31
N SER A 154 -20.73 -10.57 10.04
CA SER A 154 -21.98 -10.09 9.44
C SER A 154 -23.10 -11.11 9.56
N PRO A 155 -24.35 -10.68 9.78
CA PRO A 155 -25.51 -11.58 9.69
C PRO A 155 -25.60 -12.22 8.30
N ASP A 156 -26.06 -13.47 8.21
CA ASP A 156 -26.15 -14.21 6.94
C ASP A 156 -26.98 -13.48 5.86
N SER A 157 -27.92 -12.63 6.26
CA SER A 157 -28.73 -11.79 5.38
C SER A 157 -28.02 -10.56 4.80
N MET A 158 -26.80 -10.22 5.25
CA MET A 158 -26.08 -9.00 4.88
C MET A 158 -24.77 -9.23 4.11
N ARG A 159 -24.55 -10.44 3.58
CA ARG A 159 -23.30 -10.78 2.87
C ARG A 159 -23.08 -9.91 1.62
N SER A 160 -24.13 -9.56 0.88
CA SER A 160 -24.04 -8.64 -0.28
C SER A 160 -23.63 -7.22 0.14
N LEU A 161 -24.09 -6.76 1.30
CA LEU A 161 -23.68 -5.48 1.88
C LEU A 161 -22.19 -5.45 2.23
N CYS A 162 -21.60 -6.59 2.62
CA CYS A 162 -20.17 -6.67 2.95
C CYS A 162 -19.28 -6.40 1.73
N SER A 163 -19.61 -6.99 0.59
CA SER A 163 -18.90 -6.74 -0.67
C SER A 163 -19.03 -5.28 -1.11
N ALA A 164 -20.20 -4.66 -0.89
CA ALA A 164 -20.40 -3.25 -1.13
C ALA A 164 -19.51 -2.38 -0.22
N PHE A 165 -19.41 -2.71 1.08
CA PHE A 165 -18.50 -2.02 1.99
C PHE A 165 -17.02 -2.14 1.58
N ALA A 166 -16.58 -3.30 1.08
CA ALA A 166 -15.22 -3.46 0.56
C ALA A 166 -14.96 -2.48 -0.60
N LEU A 167 -15.85 -2.41 -1.59
CA LEU A 167 -15.76 -1.47 -2.71
C LEU A 167 -15.77 0.01 -2.26
N VAL A 168 -16.61 0.34 -1.29
CA VAL A 168 -16.64 1.67 -0.67
C VAL A 168 -15.30 1.99 0.00
N THR A 169 -14.66 1.01 0.64
CA THR A 169 -13.33 1.19 1.27
C THR A 169 -12.27 1.54 0.23
N VAL A 170 -12.27 0.82 -0.90
CA VAL A 170 -11.36 1.10 -2.03
C VAL A 170 -11.58 2.52 -2.55
N SER A 171 -12.85 2.89 -2.77
CA SER A 171 -13.21 4.22 -3.28
C SER A 171 -12.81 5.33 -2.31
N LEU A 172 -13.09 5.17 -1.02
CA LEU A 172 -12.65 6.10 0.02
C LEU A 172 -11.13 6.19 0.11
N GLY A 173 -10.42 5.07 -0.06
CA GLY A 173 -8.96 5.06 -0.08
C GLY A 173 -8.39 5.89 -1.23
N SER A 174 -8.95 5.74 -2.43
CA SER A 174 -8.59 6.55 -3.60
C SER A 174 -8.93 8.02 -3.43
N TYR A 175 -10.12 8.35 -2.91
CA TYR A 175 -10.48 9.75 -2.63
C TYR A 175 -9.58 10.37 -1.57
N LEU A 176 -9.23 9.62 -0.52
CA LEU A 176 -8.31 10.08 0.50
C LEU A 176 -6.90 10.30 -0.07
N SER A 177 -6.44 9.45 -0.99
CA SER A 177 -5.18 9.65 -1.72
C SER A 177 -5.18 10.97 -2.48
N SER A 178 -6.22 11.21 -3.30
CA SER A 178 -6.36 12.46 -4.06
C SER A 178 -6.49 13.69 -3.15
N PHE A 179 -7.18 13.56 -2.02
CA PHE A 179 -7.31 14.63 -1.03
C PHE A 179 -5.97 14.97 -0.39
N ILE A 180 -5.19 13.96 0.06
CA ILE A 180 -3.86 14.16 0.63
C ILE A 180 -2.95 14.82 -0.40
N LEU A 181 -2.96 14.34 -1.65
CA LEU A 181 -2.19 14.94 -2.73
C LEU A 181 -2.54 16.42 -2.93
N THR A 182 -3.84 16.73 -3.06
CA THR A 182 -4.31 18.11 -3.26
C THR A 182 -3.92 19.01 -2.09
N LEU A 183 -4.04 18.51 -0.85
CA LEU A 183 -3.68 19.24 0.36
C LEU A 183 -2.17 19.50 0.42
N VAL A 184 -1.34 18.50 0.12
CA VAL A 184 0.12 18.65 0.07
C VAL A 184 0.52 19.64 -1.01
N SER A 185 -0.03 19.55 -2.22
CA SER A 185 0.24 20.52 -3.28
C SER A 185 -0.18 21.93 -2.87
N TYR A 186 -1.37 22.10 -2.30
CA TYR A 186 -1.85 23.41 -1.83
C TYR A 186 -0.95 24.02 -0.75
N LEU A 187 -0.53 23.22 0.24
CA LEU A 187 0.30 23.71 1.34
C LEU A 187 1.74 23.98 0.90
N THR A 188 2.27 23.21 -0.03
CA THR A 188 3.68 23.29 -0.45
C THR A 188 3.93 24.30 -1.57
N THR A 189 2.90 24.66 -2.34
CA THR A 189 2.97 25.72 -3.37
C THR A 189 2.62 27.12 -2.83
N ARG A 190 2.38 27.27 -1.52
CA ARG A 190 2.17 28.60 -0.90
C ARG A 190 3.47 29.41 -0.91
N GLY A 191 3.52 30.46 -1.74
CA GLY A 191 4.60 31.45 -1.75
C GLY A 191 5.67 31.23 -2.82
N GLU A 192 5.27 31.06 -4.07
CA GLU A 192 6.15 30.93 -5.27
C GLU A 192 7.11 29.72 -5.28
N GLN A 193 6.99 28.79 -4.33
CA GLN A 193 7.77 27.55 -4.33
C GLN A 193 7.13 26.49 -5.24
N MET A 194 7.97 25.71 -5.94
CA MET A 194 7.59 24.64 -6.87
C MET A 194 6.73 23.52 -6.25
N GLY A 195 6.59 23.46 -4.92
CA GLY A 195 5.87 22.40 -4.20
C GLY A 195 6.67 21.10 -4.10
N TRP A 196 6.11 20.08 -3.42
CA TRP A 196 6.78 18.77 -3.30
C TRP A 196 6.68 17.92 -4.57
N ILE A 197 5.68 18.16 -5.42
CA ILE A 197 5.43 17.39 -6.64
C ILE A 197 5.27 18.38 -7.82
N PRO A 198 6.37 19.01 -8.28
CA PRO A 198 6.38 19.82 -9.49
C PRO A 198 6.39 18.96 -10.76
N ASP A 199 6.13 19.58 -11.91
CA ASP A 199 6.19 18.93 -13.23
C ASP A 199 7.57 18.31 -13.54
N ASN A 200 8.63 18.87 -12.98
CA ASN A 200 9.97 18.29 -13.01
C ASN A 200 10.28 17.60 -11.68
N LEU A 201 10.04 16.29 -11.62
CA LEU A 201 10.31 15.45 -10.45
C LEU A 201 11.76 15.52 -9.95
N ASN A 202 12.74 15.92 -10.77
CA ASN A 202 14.12 16.08 -10.33
C ASN A 202 14.34 17.28 -9.39
N GLU A 203 13.46 18.30 -9.46
CA GLU A 203 13.45 19.44 -8.53
C GLU A 203 12.50 19.22 -7.35
N GLY A 204 11.63 18.22 -7.48
CA GLY A 204 10.64 17.86 -6.48
C GLY A 204 11.20 17.11 -5.28
N HIS A 205 10.30 16.88 -4.34
CA HIS A 205 10.52 16.13 -3.11
C HIS A 205 9.43 15.05 -2.94
N LEU A 206 9.32 14.16 -3.92
CA LEU A 206 8.40 13.03 -3.86
C LEU A 206 8.74 12.09 -2.69
N ASP A 207 10.00 12.07 -2.25
CA ASP A 207 10.47 11.37 -1.05
C ASP A 207 9.71 11.82 0.21
N ARG A 208 9.47 13.13 0.36
CA ARG A 208 8.71 13.69 1.50
C ARG A 208 7.24 13.28 1.45
N PHE A 209 6.65 13.21 0.25
CA PHE A 209 5.29 12.72 0.08
C PHE A 209 5.19 11.25 0.49
N PHE A 210 6.10 10.38 0.05
CA PHE A 210 6.12 8.99 0.47
C PHE A 210 6.37 8.84 1.99
N TRP A 211 7.27 9.62 2.58
CA TRP A 211 7.45 9.63 4.03
C TRP A 211 6.20 10.08 4.81
N LEU A 212 5.44 11.04 4.28
CA LEU A 212 4.17 11.47 4.86
C LEU A 212 3.15 10.33 4.83
N ILE A 213 3.00 9.63 3.70
CA ILE A 213 2.10 8.48 3.58
C ILE A 213 2.57 7.33 4.49
N ALA A 214 3.87 7.08 4.60
CA ALA A 214 4.44 6.07 5.49
C ALA A 214 4.17 6.42 6.98
N GLY A 215 4.30 7.69 7.36
CA GLY A 215 3.97 8.17 8.69
C GLY A 215 2.48 8.01 9.03
N LEU A 216 1.60 8.41 8.10
CA LEU A 216 0.15 8.22 8.25
C LEU A 216 -0.22 6.73 8.35
N SER A 217 0.41 5.89 7.54
CA SER A 217 0.20 4.44 7.55
C SER A 217 0.70 3.80 8.86
N SER A 218 1.82 4.28 9.40
CA SER A 218 2.36 3.85 10.69
C SER A 218 1.41 4.20 11.83
N LEU A 219 0.89 5.44 11.86
CA LEU A 219 -0.11 5.87 12.84
C LEU A 219 -1.40 5.04 12.71
N ASN A 220 -1.84 4.78 11.49
CA ASN A 220 -2.99 3.92 11.21
C ASN A 220 -2.79 2.49 11.70
N PHE A 221 -1.59 1.92 11.52
CA PHE A 221 -1.25 0.60 12.03
C PHE A 221 -1.29 0.56 13.57
N LEU A 222 -0.75 1.58 14.25
CA LEU A 222 -0.84 1.67 15.72
C LEU A 222 -2.29 1.79 16.20
N ALA A 223 -3.10 2.61 15.53
CA ALA A 223 -4.53 2.72 15.81
C ALA A 223 -5.25 1.38 15.57
N PHE A 224 -4.92 0.67 14.48
CA PHE A 224 -5.44 -0.67 14.20
C PHE A 224 -5.10 -1.64 15.33
N VAL A 225 -3.85 -1.70 15.79
CA VAL A 225 -3.42 -2.57 16.88
C VAL A 225 -4.20 -2.24 18.16
N TYR A 226 -4.36 -0.96 18.49
CA TYR A 226 -5.14 -0.53 19.65
C TYR A 226 -6.60 -1.00 19.56
N PHE A 227 -7.27 -0.77 18.43
CA PHE A 227 -8.66 -1.21 18.24
C PHE A 227 -8.77 -2.75 18.20
N ALA A 228 -7.81 -3.45 17.61
CA ALA A 228 -7.77 -4.90 17.54
C ALA A 228 -7.61 -5.53 18.93
N GLN A 229 -6.81 -4.93 19.82
CA GLN A 229 -6.65 -5.37 21.22
C GLN A 229 -7.93 -5.17 22.04
N GLN A 230 -8.65 -4.07 21.81
CA GLN A 230 -9.93 -3.79 22.47
C GLN A 230 -11.09 -4.61 21.89
N TYR A 231 -10.91 -5.20 20.71
CA TYR A 231 -11.95 -5.98 20.03
C TYR A 231 -12.10 -7.36 20.67
N LYS A 232 -13.11 -7.50 21.55
CA LYS A 232 -13.54 -8.83 22.03
C LYS A 232 -14.24 -9.58 20.89
N CYS A 233 -13.58 -10.61 20.34
CA CYS A 233 -14.19 -11.56 19.41
C CYS A 233 -15.52 -12.07 20.00
N LYS A 234 -16.60 -11.98 19.21
CA LYS A 234 -17.85 -12.68 19.53
C LYS A 234 -17.51 -14.17 19.57
N LYS A 235 -17.65 -14.83 20.73
CA LYS A 235 -17.69 -16.30 20.77
C LYS A 235 -18.89 -16.70 19.92
N ALA A 236 -18.67 -17.45 18.85
CA ALA A 236 -19.75 -18.16 18.19
C ALA A 236 -20.43 -18.99 19.30
N SER A 237 -21.69 -18.67 19.58
CA SER A 237 -22.54 -19.50 20.42
C SER A 237 -22.60 -20.86 19.74
N VAL A 238 -21.85 -21.81 20.30
CA VAL A 238 -22.02 -23.23 20.01
C VAL A 238 -23.45 -23.55 20.46
N LEU A 239 -24.33 -23.72 19.47
CA LEU A 239 -25.62 -24.39 19.64
C LEU A 239 -25.37 -25.88 19.51
#